data_AF-A0A534VSA4-F1
#
_entry.id   AF-A0A534VSA4-F1
#
_cell.length_a   1.000
_cell.length_b   1.000
_cell.length_c   1.000
_cell.angle_alpha   90.00
_cell.angle_beta   90.00
_cell.angle_gamma   90.00
#
_symmetry.space_group_name_H-M   'P 1'
#
loop_
_entity.id
_entity.type
_entity.pdbx_description
1 polymer ?
#
loop_
_entity_poly.entity_id
_entity_poly.type
_entity_poly.pdbx_seq_one_letter_code
_entity_poly.pdbx_strand_id
1 'polypeptide(L)'
;MTAVVRLVFAVLSCVTGIMDAHAALPCPGGRFLVTQLPFNIIAIVVEGAEVSVDGVCPSIIGRLKGSKRGTDIRATWPSCQALNGLAALKASIGAGDCTTMAGVFKGRVRLCFDGKCNVQRFRQPFSATRGD
;
A
#
# COMPACT_ATOMS: atom_id res chain seq x y z
N MET A 1 19.02 30.14 -64.32
CA MET A 1 19.47 29.06 -63.40
C MET A 1 20.19 29.79 -62.27
N THR A 2 19.71 29.87 -61.04
CA THR A 2 19.40 28.77 -60.11
C THR A 2 18.41 29.24 -59.04
N ALA A 3 17.51 28.34 -58.62
CA ALA A 3 16.34 28.61 -57.80
C ALA A 3 16.66 28.88 -56.32
N VAL A 4 15.91 29.83 -55.74
CA VAL A 4 15.86 30.13 -54.31
C VAL A 4 15.02 29.04 -53.62
N VAL A 5 15.66 28.12 -52.90
CA VAL A 5 14.97 27.13 -52.07
C VAL A 5 14.88 27.67 -50.64
N ARG A 6 13.70 28.19 -50.29
CA ARG A 6 13.32 28.45 -48.91
C ARG A 6 12.93 27.12 -48.27
N LEU A 7 13.78 26.60 -47.38
CA LEU A 7 13.46 25.45 -46.54
C LEU A 7 13.02 25.94 -45.16
N VAL A 8 11.80 25.53 -44.82
CA VAL A 8 10.96 25.94 -43.71
C VAL A 8 10.80 24.70 -42.82
N PHE A 9 10.98 24.88 -41.50
CA PHE A 9 10.66 23.96 -40.39
C PHE A 9 11.57 22.72 -40.25
N ALA A 10 11.93 22.23 -39.07
CA ALA A 10 11.25 22.26 -37.79
C ALA A 10 12.24 22.37 -36.61
N VAL A 11 11.86 23.12 -35.59
CA VAL A 11 12.55 23.17 -34.29
C VAL A 11 12.31 21.82 -33.59
N LEU A 12 13.29 20.93 -33.66
CA LEU A 12 13.28 19.68 -32.90
C LEU A 12 13.78 19.97 -31.47
N SER A 13 12.90 20.49 -30.62
CA SER A 13 13.18 20.62 -29.19
C SER A 13 13.22 19.23 -28.57
N CYS A 14 14.41 18.63 -28.49
CA CYS A 14 14.69 17.54 -27.56
C CYS A 14 14.61 18.11 -26.14
N VAL A 15 13.39 18.21 -25.60
CA VAL A 15 13.21 18.37 -24.16
C VAL A 15 13.62 17.03 -23.55
N THR A 16 14.91 16.88 -23.27
CA THR A 16 15.40 15.84 -22.37
C THR A 16 14.71 16.09 -21.04
N GLY A 17 13.61 15.38 -20.81
CA GLY A 17 13.00 15.26 -19.50
C GLY A 17 14.11 14.82 -18.56
N ILE A 18 14.49 15.72 -17.67
CA ILE A 18 15.35 15.42 -16.55
C ILE A 18 14.50 14.47 -15.69
N MET A 19 14.61 13.16 -15.93
CA MET A 19 14.10 12.16 -15.00
C MET A 19 14.99 12.24 -13.77
N ASP A 20 14.65 13.24 -12.97
CA ASP A 20 15.28 13.50 -11.72
C ASP A 20 15.01 12.29 -10.82
N ALA A 21 16.07 11.54 -10.57
CA ALA A 21 16.09 10.44 -9.63
C ALA A 21 16.07 10.97 -8.18
N HIS A 22 15.23 11.97 -7.87
CA HIS A 22 14.81 12.25 -6.51
C HIS A 22 14.17 10.98 -5.97
N ALA A 23 14.53 10.59 -4.75
CA ALA A 23 13.79 9.57 -4.02
C ALA A 23 12.30 9.91 -4.14
N ALA A 24 11.53 9.07 -4.83
CA ALA A 24 10.13 9.32 -5.10
C ALA A 24 9.44 9.74 -3.80
N LEU A 25 8.75 10.89 -3.83
CA LEU A 25 8.01 11.40 -2.68
C LEU A 25 7.16 10.26 -2.11
N PRO A 26 7.17 10.02 -0.79
CA PRO A 26 6.36 8.97 -0.20
C PRO A 26 4.89 9.23 -0.56
N CYS A 27 4.20 8.17 -0.97
CA CYS A 27 2.79 8.22 -1.31
C CYS A 27 2.01 8.79 -0.11
N PRO A 28 1.08 9.72 -0.33
CA PRO A 28 0.21 10.18 0.73
C PRO A 28 -0.58 8.98 1.29
N GLY A 29 -0.85 9.01 2.59
CA GLY A 29 -1.76 8.06 3.23
C GLY A 29 -3.16 8.08 2.60
N GLY A 30 -4.01 7.15 2.99
CA GLY A 30 -5.38 7.06 2.50
C GLY A 30 -6.10 5.82 2.98
N ARG A 31 -7.34 5.67 2.53
CA ARG A 31 -8.18 4.50 2.76
C ARG A 31 -7.99 3.52 1.60
N PHE A 32 -7.60 2.28 1.90
CA PHE A 32 -7.36 1.23 0.92
C PHE A 32 -8.31 0.06 1.17
N LEU A 33 -9.24 -0.16 0.25
CA LEU A 33 -10.24 -1.23 0.30
C LEU A 33 -9.58 -2.55 -0.07
N VAL A 34 -9.69 -3.56 0.81
CA VAL A 34 -9.04 -4.85 0.58
C VAL A 34 -9.95 -5.80 -0.17
N THR A 35 -9.50 -6.31 -1.32
CA THR A 35 -10.34 -7.10 -2.23
C THR A 35 -10.34 -8.61 -1.94
N GLN A 36 -9.37 -9.13 -1.16
CA GLN A 36 -9.14 -10.58 -1.03
C GLN A 36 -8.82 -11.07 0.40
N LEU A 37 -9.56 -10.62 1.42
CA LEU A 37 -9.45 -11.18 2.77
C LEU A 37 -10.64 -12.13 3.10
N PRO A 38 -10.42 -13.32 3.72
CA PRO A 38 -11.46 -14.24 4.22
C PRO A 38 -12.13 -13.70 5.48
N PHE A 39 -11.77 -12.49 5.90
CA PHE A 39 -12.43 -11.69 6.91
C PHE A 39 -12.90 -10.43 6.18
N ASN A 40 -14.10 -9.94 6.50
CA ASN A 40 -14.64 -8.67 6.02
C ASN A 40 -13.78 -7.49 6.54
N ILE A 41 -12.51 -7.43 6.14
CA ILE A 41 -11.62 -6.31 6.36
C ILE A 41 -11.95 -5.32 5.27
N ILE A 42 -12.68 -4.29 5.68
CA ILE A 42 -13.33 -3.36 4.77
C ILE A 42 -12.30 -2.37 4.21
N ALA A 43 -11.38 -1.91 5.06
CA ALA A 43 -10.33 -0.99 4.64
C ALA A 43 -9.10 -1.00 5.56
N ILE A 44 -7.93 -0.74 4.98
CA ILE A 44 -6.72 -0.31 5.69
C ILE A 44 -6.68 1.21 5.57
N VAL A 45 -6.68 1.92 6.70
CA VAL A 45 -6.60 3.38 6.72
C VAL A 45 -5.21 3.79 7.17
N VAL A 46 -4.57 4.66 6.39
CA VAL A 46 -3.25 5.21 6.66
C VAL A 46 -3.37 6.73 6.77
N GLU A 47 -3.19 7.29 7.95
CA GLU A 47 -3.28 8.73 8.22
C GLU A 47 -1.94 9.23 8.78
N GLY A 48 -1.15 9.90 7.93
CA GLY A 48 0.22 10.25 8.29
C GLY A 48 1.05 9.01 8.60
N ALA A 49 1.46 8.83 9.86
CA ALA A 49 2.18 7.64 10.33
C ALA A 49 1.26 6.60 11.00
N GLU A 50 -0.01 6.93 11.19
CA GLU A 50 -0.98 6.03 11.82
C GLU A 50 -1.55 5.04 10.81
N VAL A 51 -1.75 3.82 11.28
CA VAL A 51 -2.30 2.71 10.50
C VAL A 51 -3.39 2.04 11.33
N SER A 52 -4.57 1.89 10.75
CA SER A 52 -5.67 1.13 11.32
C SER A 52 -6.22 0.14 10.30
N VAL A 53 -6.90 -0.90 10.82
CA VAL A 53 -7.63 -1.87 10.00
C VAL A 53 -9.08 -1.79 10.41
N ASP A 54 -9.91 -1.24 9.54
CA ASP A 54 -11.31 -0.94 9.82
C ASP A 54 -12.07 -2.19 10.29
N GLY A 55 -12.75 -2.07 11.42
CA GLY A 55 -13.48 -3.16 12.08
C GLY A 55 -12.64 -4.27 12.69
N VAL A 56 -11.29 -4.21 12.64
CA VAL A 56 -10.42 -5.31 13.12
C VAL A 56 -9.38 -4.86 14.13
N CYS A 57 -8.52 -3.90 13.76
CA CYS A 57 -7.40 -3.44 14.57
C CYS A 57 -7.48 -1.92 14.80
N PRO A 58 -7.23 -1.45 16.04
CA PRO A 58 -7.26 -0.02 16.35
C PRO A 58 -6.16 0.75 15.61
N SER A 59 -6.23 2.09 15.59
CA SER A 59 -5.14 2.92 15.07
C SER A 59 -3.86 2.72 15.88
N ILE A 60 -2.73 2.56 15.20
CA ILE A 60 -1.40 2.53 15.82
C ILE A 60 -0.38 3.27 14.96
N ILE A 61 0.63 3.83 15.60
CA ILE A 61 1.77 4.40 14.88
C ILE A 61 2.55 3.27 14.19
N GLY A 62 2.51 3.28 12.86
CA GLY A 62 3.28 2.40 12.00
C GLY A 62 4.61 3.01 11.58
N ARG A 63 5.48 2.17 11.01
CA ARG A 63 6.68 2.60 10.32
C ARG A 63 6.38 2.72 8.83
N LEU A 64 6.41 3.95 8.33
CA LEU A 64 6.30 4.26 6.92
C LEU A 64 7.68 4.63 6.36
N LYS A 65 8.03 4.08 5.21
CA LYS A 65 9.30 4.37 4.54
C LYS A 65 9.07 4.54 3.05
N GLY A 66 9.35 5.74 2.53
CA GLY A 66 9.42 5.99 1.09
C GLY A 66 10.57 5.24 0.44
N SER A 67 10.34 4.71 -0.75
CA SER A 67 11.30 4.00 -1.58
C SER A 67 11.04 4.30 -3.06
N LYS A 68 11.99 3.97 -3.94
CA LYS A 68 11.81 4.11 -5.40
C LYS A 68 10.64 3.30 -5.97
N ARG A 69 10.20 2.26 -5.25
CA ARG A 69 9.05 1.40 -5.65
C ARG A 69 7.73 1.84 -5.03
N GLY A 70 7.79 2.82 -4.13
CA GLY A 70 6.63 3.40 -3.44
C GLY A 70 6.83 3.39 -1.93
N THR A 71 5.77 3.28 -1.15
CA THR A 71 5.83 3.47 0.31
C THR A 71 5.66 2.16 1.05
N ASP A 72 6.69 1.73 1.76
CA ASP A 72 6.63 0.57 2.64
C ASP A 72 5.97 0.93 3.97
N ILE A 73 4.99 0.12 4.36
CA ILE A 73 4.23 0.27 5.60
C ILE A 73 4.45 -0.97 6.45
N ARG A 74 4.79 -0.75 7.72
CA ARG A 74 4.84 -1.80 8.73
C ARG A 74 4.09 -1.35 9.96
N ALA A 75 3.11 -2.14 10.37
CA ALA A 75 2.37 -1.92 11.61
C ALA A 75 2.26 -3.23 12.37
N THR A 76 2.42 -3.17 13.68
CA THR A 76 2.35 -4.35 14.56
C THR A 76 1.45 -4.03 15.73
N TRP A 77 0.31 -4.68 15.81
CA TRP A 77 -0.64 -4.52 16.90
C TRP A 77 -0.38 -5.55 17.98
N PRO A 78 -0.31 -5.16 19.26
CA PRO A 78 -0.23 -6.11 20.37
C PRO A 78 -1.53 -6.91 20.52
N SER A 79 -2.66 -6.29 20.19
CA SER A 79 -4.00 -6.89 20.18
C SER A 79 -4.90 -6.24 19.13
N CYS A 80 -5.83 -7.03 18.59
CA CYS A 80 -6.91 -6.58 17.71
C CYS A 80 -8.22 -7.24 18.18
N GLN A 81 -9.39 -6.64 17.92
CA GLN A 81 -10.67 -7.15 18.44
C GLN A 81 -11.02 -8.52 17.88
N ALA A 82 -10.74 -8.78 16.60
CA ALA A 82 -11.06 -10.05 15.94
C ALA A 82 -9.92 -11.09 15.96
N LEU A 83 -8.77 -10.77 16.56
CA LEU A 83 -7.56 -11.62 16.52
C LEU A 83 -7.06 -11.96 17.91
N ASN A 84 -6.45 -13.14 18.03
CA ASN A 84 -5.85 -13.60 19.27
C ASN A 84 -4.38 -13.13 19.39
N GLY A 85 -4.18 -12.01 20.08
CA GLY A 85 -2.85 -11.45 20.34
C GLY A 85 -2.23 -10.75 19.14
N LEU A 86 -0.90 -10.81 19.04
CA LEU A 86 -0.12 -10.02 18.08
C LEU A 86 -0.54 -10.22 16.60
N ALA A 87 -0.77 -9.10 15.92
CA ALA A 87 -1.02 -9.03 14.49
C ALA A 87 0.02 -8.10 13.82
N ALA A 88 0.42 -8.42 12.59
CA ALA A 88 1.42 -7.65 11.86
C ALA A 88 1.02 -7.44 10.41
N LEU A 89 1.05 -6.19 9.98
CA LEU A 89 0.87 -5.77 8.60
C LEU A 89 2.23 -5.41 8.01
N LYS A 90 2.52 -5.98 6.84
CA LYS A 90 3.61 -5.53 5.98
C LYS A 90 3.04 -5.29 4.59
N ALA A 91 3.01 -4.03 4.17
CA ALA A 91 2.45 -3.63 2.89
C ALA A 91 3.36 -2.63 2.18
N SER A 92 3.14 -2.47 0.88
CA SER A 92 3.79 -1.45 0.07
C SER A 92 2.73 -0.80 -0.82
N ILE A 93 2.65 0.53 -0.80
CA ILE A 93 1.87 1.33 -1.75
C ILE A 93 2.74 1.54 -3.00
N GLY A 94 2.22 1.30 -4.20
CA GLY A 94 2.97 1.47 -5.46
C GLY A 94 3.32 2.94 -5.79
N ALA A 95 4.53 3.19 -6.30
CA ALA A 95 5.04 4.55 -6.62
C ALA A 95 4.36 5.28 -7.78
N GLY A 96 3.56 4.61 -8.62
CA GLY A 96 3.02 5.22 -9.84
C GLY A 96 1.88 6.19 -9.55
N ASP A 97 0.72 5.64 -9.21
CA ASP A 97 -0.52 6.35 -8.94
C ASP A 97 -0.88 6.37 -7.45
N CYS A 98 -0.08 5.69 -6.61
CA CYS A 98 -0.34 5.50 -5.19
C CYS A 98 -1.76 4.96 -4.91
N THR A 99 -2.38 4.25 -5.87
CA THR A 99 -3.73 3.70 -5.72
C THR A 99 -3.68 2.27 -5.21
N THR A 100 -2.61 1.53 -5.53
CA THR A 100 -2.52 0.11 -5.21
C THR A 100 -1.65 -0.12 -3.97
N MET A 101 -2.16 -0.92 -3.05
CA MET A 101 -1.43 -1.44 -1.90
C MET A 101 -1.41 -2.96 -1.98
N ALA A 102 -0.23 -3.55 -1.88
CA ALA A 102 -0.07 -4.99 -1.81
C ALA A 102 0.75 -5.35 -0.59
N GLY A 103 0.42 -6.46 0.05
CA GLY A 103 1.08 -6.82 1.28
C GLY A 103 0.73 -8.19 1.80
N VAL A 104 1.14 -8.40 3.04
CA VAL A 104 0.83 -9.59 3.82
C VAL A 104 0.36 -9.16 5.19
N PHE A 105 -0.81 -9.66 5.59
CA PHE A 105 -1.32 -9.55 6.93
C PHE A 105 -1.09 -10.86 7.68
N LYS A 106 -0.58 -10.76 8.90
CA LYS A 106 -0.25 -11.91 9.74
C LYS A 106 -0.95 -11.77 11.07
N GLY A 107 -1.43 -12.87 11.60
CA GLY A 107 -2.04 -12.89 12.91
C GLY A 107 -2.29 -14.30 13.40
N ARG A 108 -3.01 -14.35 14.51
CA ARG A 108 -3.46 -15.58 15.15
C ARG A 108 -4.97 -15.48 15.32
N VAL A 109 -5.68 -16.54 15.02
CA VAL A 109 -7.12 -16.67 15.30
C VAL A 109 -7.33 -17.89 16.17
N ARG A 110 -8.31 -17.81 17.08
CA ARG A 110 -8.73 -18.95 17.88
C ARG A 110 -9.93 -19.58 17.18
N LEU A 111 -9.74 -20.75 16.59
CA LEU A 111 -10.82 -21.50 15.97
C LEU A 111 -11.28 -22.57 16.96
N CYS A 112 -12.57 -22.58 17.26
CA CYS A 112 -13.17 -23.59 18.12
C CYS A 112 -14.10 -24.46 17.30
N PHE A 113 -13.86 -25.77 17.32
CA PHE A 113 -14.67 -26.77 16.64
C PHE A 113 -14.89 -27.94 17.60
N ASP A 114 -16.16 -28.31 17.80
CA ASP A 114 -16.57 -29.43 18.66
C ASP A 114 -15.99 -29.35 20.09
N GLY A 115 -16.15 -28.20 20.75
CA GLY A 115 -15.63 -27.94 22.11
C GLY A 115 -14.11 -27.81 22.21
N LYS A 116 -13.36 -28.05 21.13
CA LYS A 116 -11.90 -27.92 21.10
C LYS A 116 -11.50 -26.62 20.44
N CYS A 117 -10.71 -25.82 21.14
CA CYS A 117 -10.17 -24.57 20.60
C CYS A 117 -8.69 -24.72 20.26
N ASN A 118 -8.30 -24.31 19.06
CA ASN A 118 -6.91 -24.24 18.63
C ASN A 118 -6.58 -22.83 18.12
N VAL A 119 -5.37 -22.36 18.44
CA VAL A 119 -4.86 -21.08 17.93
C VAL A 119 -4.12 -21.35 16.61
N GLN A 120 -4.74 -20.94 15.52
CA GLN A 120 -4.21 -21.04 14.18
C GLN A 120 -3.48 -19.75 13.82
N ARG A 121 -2.24 -19.87 13.33
CA ARG A 121 -1.52 -18.75 12.72
C ARG A 121 -1.93 -18.64 11.28
N PHE A 122 -2.17 -17.41 10.82
CA PHE A 122 -2.39 -17.15 9.40
C PHE A 122 -1.38 -16.13 8.90
N ARG A 123 -1.00 -16.31 7.64
CA ARG A 123 -0.20 -15.38 6.86
C ARG A 123 -0.90 -15.23 5.54
N GLN A 124 -1.48 -14.07 5.31
CA GLN A 124 -2.31 -13.89 4.15
C GLN A 124 -1.84 -12.74 3.28
N PRO A 125 -1.51 -13.02 2.01
CA PRO A 125 -1.30 -11.95 1.05
C PRO A 125 -2.64 -11.24 0.79
N PHE A 126 -2.55 -9.96 0.48
CA PHE A 126 -3.69 -9.18 0.05
C PHE A 126 -3.26 -8.14 -0.99
N SER A 127 -4.23 -7.72 -1.79
CA SER A 127 -4.21 -6.54 -2.63
C SER A 127 -5.36 -5.63 -2.20
N ALA A 128 -5.10 -4.34 -2.21
CA ALA A 128 -6.06 -3.32 -1.85
C ALA A 128 -5.91 -2.14 -2.81
N THR A 129 -7.02 -1.46 -3.06
CA THR A 129 -7.08 -0.29 -3.93
C THR A 129 -7.57 0.90 -3.13
N ARG A 130 -7.03 2.09 -3.38
CA ARG A 130 -7.46 3.33 -2.77
C ARG A 130 -8.96 3.51 -3.03
N GLY A 131 -9.72 3.66 -1.96
CA GLY A 131 -11.13 4.02 -2.00
C GLY A 131 -11.28 5.54 -1.93
N ASP A 132 -12.40 6.02 -2.46
CA ASP A 132 -12.81 7.43 -2.44
C ASP A 132 -13.22 7.89 -1.02
#